data_AF-A0A3E1Y2Z7-F1
#
_entry.id   AF-A0A3E1Y2Z7-F1
#
_cell.length_a   1.000
_cell.length_b   1.000
_cell.length_c   1.000
_cell.angle_alpha   90.00
_cell.angle_beta   90.00
_cell.angle_gamma   90.00
#
_symmetry.space_group_name_H-M   'P 1'
#
loop_
_entity.id
_entity.type
_entity.pdbx_description
1 polymer ?
#
loop_
_entity_poly.entity_id
_entity_poly.type
_entity_poly.pdbx_seq_one_letter_code
_entity_poly.pdbx_strand_id
1 'polypeptide(L)'
;MSSFAKKVLIFILIPLGVLGLCSMFGRNGEGFLTGLAFIGFLLIGYFFASVVMFIANRNEIAKALLLATGIILLVGLSICGIILGGS
;
A
#
# COMPACT_ATOMS: atom_id res chain seq x y z
N MET A 1 -21.72 -6.62 4.00
CA MET A 1 -20.33 -6.56 3.48
C MET A 1 -19.46 -7.51 4.30
N SER A 2 -18.77 -8.45 3.64
CA SER A 2 -17.87 -9.40 4.33
C SER A 2 -16.79 -8.63 5.11
N SER A 3 -16.56 -9.05 6.36
CA SER A 3 -15.54 -8.47 7.26
C SER A 3 -14.13 -8.48 6.63
N PHE A 4 -13.90 -9.39 5.68
CA PHE A 4 -12.70 -9.46 4.83
C PHE A 4 -12.52 -8.19 3.98
N ALA A 5 -13.54 -7.83 3.19
CA ALA A 5 -13.45 -6.71 2.25
C ALA A 5 -13.26 -5.38 2.97
N LYS A 6 -13.89 -5.20 4.14
CA LYS A 6 -13.76 -3.98 4.96
C LYS A 6 -12.33 -3.80 5.49
N LYS A 7 -11.66 -4.89 5.90
CA LYS A 7 -10.27 -4.86 6.38
C LYS A 7 -9.28 -4.59 5.25
N VAL A 8 -9.48 -5.24 4.10
CA VAL A 8 -8.69 -4.97 2.88
C VAL A 8 -8.80 -3.50 2.47
N LEU A 9 -10.03 -2.98 2.43
CA LEU A 9 -10.27 -1.59 2.04
C LEU A 9 -9.59 -0.60 2.99
N ILE A 10 -9.69 -0.80 4.31
CA ILE A 10 -8.99 0.05 5.30
C ILE A 10 -7.47 0.00 5.11
N PHE A 11 -6.92 -1.20 4.90
CA PHE A 11 -5.48 -1.37 4.74
C PHE A 11 -4.92 -0.83 3.42
N ILE A 12 -5.73 -0.74 2.36
CA ILE A 12 -5.38 -0.07 1.10
C ILE A 12 -5.59 1.46 1.23
N LEU A 13 -6.62 1.88 1.94
CA LEU A 13 -6.98 3.29 2.08
C LEU A 13 -5.95 4.08 2.88
N ILE A 14 -5.30 3.47 3.88
CA ILE A 14 -4.23 4.11 4.66
C ILE A 14 -3.04 4.51 3.77
N PRO A 15 -2.36 3.59 3.05
CA PRO A 15 -1.23 3.95 2.20
C PRO A 15 -1.64 4.85 1.04
N LEU A 16 -2.81 4.65 0.40
CA LEU A 16 -3.30 5.57 -0.63
C LEU A 16 -3.58 6.98 -0.07
N GLY A 17 -4.17 7.07 1.12
CA GLY A 17 -4.43 8.34 1.80
C GLY A 17 -3.15 9.06 2.18
N VAL A 18 -2.14 8.35 2.67
CA VAL A 18 -0.81 8.91 2.95
C VAL A 18 -0.14 9.40 1.66
N LEU A 19 -0.22 8.63 0.57
CA LEU A 19 0.29 9.05 -0.75
C LEU A 19 -0.38 10.34 -1.21
N GLY A 20 -1.71 10.39 -1.15
CA GLY A 20 -2.51 11.56 -1.52
C GLY A 20 -2.16 12.79 -0.69
N LEU A 21 -2.07 12.65 0.64
CA LEU A 21 -1.67 13.74 1.53
C LEU A 21 -0.24 14.22 1.27
N CYS A 22 0.72 13.30 1.10
CA CYS A 22 2.10 13.64 0.77
C CYS A 22 2.21 14.35 -0.60
N SER A 23 1.39 13.97 -1.57
CA SER A 23 1.35 14.65 -2.89
C SER A 23 0.73 16.04 -2.83
N MET A 24 -0.25 16.29 -1.95
CA MET A 24 -0.91 17.60 -1.83
C MET A 24 -0.14 18.58 -0.93
N PHE A 25 0.55 18.09 0.10
CA PHE A 25 1.30 18.93 1.04
C PHE A 25 2.78 19.10 0.68
N GLY A 26 3.29 18.33 -0.28
CA GLY A 26 4.66 18.46 -0.78
C GLY A 26 4.85 19.66 -1.70
N ARG A 27 5.56 20.69 -1.23
CA ARG A 27 6.07 21.75 -2.11
C ARG A 27 7.20 21.17 -2.98
N ASN A 28 7.18 21.42 -4.29
CA ASN A 28 8.25 21.08 -5.25
C ASN A 28 8.65 19.59 -5.39
N GLY A 29 7.69 18.65 -5.40
CA GLY A 29 7.95 17.26 -5.83
C GLY A 29 8.67 16.36 -4.80
N GLU A 30 9.22 16.93 -3.73
CA GLU A 30 9.85 16.19 -2.62
C GLU A 30 8.84 15.31 -1.87
N GLY A 31 7.61 15.82 -1.71
CA GLY A 31 6.51 15.13 -1.02
C GLY A 31 6.16 13.78 -1.67
N PHE A 32 6.26 13.70 -2.99
CA PHE A 32 6.00 12.47 -3.73
C PHE A 32 7.06 11.40 -3.43
N LEU A 33 8.34 11.79 -3.39
CA LEU A 33 9.46 10.89 -3.10
C LEU A 33 9.38 10.35 -1.65
N THR A 34 9.09 11.23 -0.68
CA THR A 34 8.88 10.83 0.72
C THR A 34 7.65 9.93 0.90
N GLY A 35 6.56 10.19 0.16
CA GLY A 35 5.37 9.35 0.18
C GLY A 35 5.65 7.94 -0.36
N LEU A 36 6.44 7.83 -1.43
CA LEU A 36 6.89 6.57 -1.99
C LEU A 36 7.77 5.77 -1.01
N ALA A 37 8.73 6.42 -0.34
CA ALA A 37 9.57 5.79 0.66
C ALA A 37 8.75 5.26 1.85
N PHE A 38 7.77 6.04 2.32
CA PHE A 38 6.86 5.63 3.38
C PHE A 38 6.00 4.43 2.99
N ILE A 39 5.50 4.41 1.76
CA ILE A 39 4.70 3.27 1.25
C ILE A 39 5.55 2.03 1.13
N GLY A 40 6.79 2.14 0.65
CA GLY A 40 7.72 1.01 0.63
C GLY A 40 7.91 0.40 2.01
N PHE A 41 8.07 1.23 3.04
CA PHE A 41 8.19 0.76 4.42
C PHE A 41 6.91 0.13 4.98
N LEU A 42 5.74 0.75 4.72
CA LEU A 42 4.44 0.17 5.08
C LEU A 42 4.22 -1.18 4.40
N LEU A 43 4.62 -1.31 3.13
CA LEU A 43 4.47 -2.52 2.35
C LEU A 43 5.26 -3.70 2.94
N ILE A 44 6.48 -3.45 3.41
CA ILE A 44 7.29 -4.44 4.14
C ILE A 44 6.58 -4.86 5.44
N GLY A 45 6.03 -3.89 6.18
CA GLY A 45 5.25 -4.15 7.39
C GLY A 45 4.00 -5.00 7.12
N TYR A 46 3.26 -4.71 6.04
CA TYR A 46 2.11 -5.50 5.61
C TYR A 46 2.49 -6.91 5.17
N PHE A 47 3.61 -7.07 4.47
CA PHE A 47 4.11 -8.38 4.08
C PHE A 47 4.45 -9.23 5.32
N PHE A 48 5.14 -8.66 6.31
CA PHE A 48 5.45 -9.34 7.56
C PHE A 48 4.18 -9.70 8.35
N ALA A 49 3.23 -8.78 8.48
CA ALA A 49 1.96 -9.02 9.15
C ALA A 49 1.13 -10.12 8.46
N SER A 50 1.19 -10.19 7.13
CA SER A 50 0.58 -11.27 6.34
C SER A 50 1.18 -12.63 6.66
N VAL A 51 2.51 -12.73 6.71
CA VAL A 51 3.23 -13.97 7.03
C VAL A 51 2.93 -14.43 8.46
N VAL A 52 2.93 -13.51 9.43
CA VAL A 52 2.58 -13.82 10.84
C VAL A 52 1.14 -14.32 10.96
N MET A 53 0.19 -13.69 10.26
CA MET A 53 -1.22 -14.14 10.25
C MET A 53 -1.41 -15.49 9.54
N PHE A 54 -0.58 -15.79 8.55
CA PHE A 54 -0.56 -17.08 7.88
C PHE A 54 -0.10 -18.19 8.82
N ILE A 55 0.97 -17.94 9.59
CA ILE A 55 1.45 -18.87 10.64
C ILE A 55 0.40 -19.04 11.74
N ALA A 56 -0.34 -17.98 12.09
CA ALA A 56 -1.43 -18.03 13.07
C ALA A 56 -2.73 -18.70 12.56
N ASN A 57 -2.70 -19.37 11.40
CA ASN A 57 -3.82 -20.08 10.77
C ASN A 57 -5.06 -19.19 10.48
N ARG A 58 -4.86 -17.86 10.38
CA ARG A 58 -5.88 -16.88 9.99
C ARG A 58 -5.84 -16.66 8.47
N ASN A 59 -6.08 -17.73 7.71
CA ASN A 59 -5.93 -17.75 6.25
C ASN A 59 -6.71 -16.65 5.51
N GLU A 60 -7.92 -16.33 5.98
CA GLU A 60 -8.73 -15.25 5.41
C GLU A 60 -8.06 -13.88 5.55
N ILE A 61 -7.45 -13.58 6.71
CA ILE A 61 -6.86 -12.25 6.95
C ILE A 61 -5.49 -12.15 6.27
N ALA A 62 -4.74 -13.25 6.21
CA ALA A 62 -3.47 -13.32 5.49
C ALA A 62 -3.68 -13.10 3.97
N LYS A 63 -4.66 -13.78 3.35
CA LYS A 63 -5.01 -13.57 1.94
C LYS A 63 -5.46 -12.14 1.67
N ALA A 64 -6.26 -11.56 2.58
CA ALA A 64 -6.67 -10.15 2.51
C ALA A 64 -5.48 -9.19 2.51
N LEU A 65 -4.53 -9.35 3.44
CA LEU A 65 -3.34 -8.51 3.48
C LEU A 65 -2.49 -8.70 2.23
N LEU A 66 -2.26 -9.94 1.79
CA LEU A 66 -1.44 -10.23 0.62
C LEU A 66 -2.04 -9.62 -0.65
N LEU A 67 -3.37 -9.69 -0.80
CA LEU A 67 -4.10 -9.03 -1.89
C LEU A 67 -3.97 -7.50 -1.82
N ALA A 68 -4.10 -6.91 -0.63
CA ALA A 68 -3.90 -5.48 -0.42
C ALA A 68 -2.48 -5.04 -0.80
N THR A 69 -1.46 -5.77 -0.35
CA THR A 69 -0.05 -5.53 -0.69
C THR A 69 0.18 -5.61 -2.20
N GLY A 70 -0.41 -6.59 -2.88
CA GLY A 70 -0.32 -6.72 -4.34
C GLY A 70 -0.95 -5.54 -5.08
N ILE A 71 -2.12 -5.07 -4.62
CA ILE A 71 -2.78 -3.89 -5.21
C ILE A 71 -1.94 -2.63 -4.99
N ILE A 72 -1.39 -2.43 -3.79
CA ILE A 72 -0.52 -1.29 -3.47
C ILE A 72 0.74 -1.30 -4.34
N LEU A 73 1.36 -2.47 -4.54
CA LEU A 73 2.50 -2.65 -5.46
C LEU A 73 2.13 -2.31 -6.90
N LEU A 74 0.99 -2.80 -7.38
CA LEU A 74 0.53 -2.57 -8.75
C LEU A 74 0.29 -1.06 -8.99
N VAL A 75 -0.35 -0.39 -8.03
CA VAL A 75 -0.57 1.06 -8.07
C VAL A 75 0.75 1.81 -8.01
N GLY A 76 1.67 1.43 -7.12
CA GLY A 76 3.01 2.01 -7.02
C GLY A 76 3.81 1.87 -8.32
N LEU A 77 3.82 0.67 -8.93
CA LEU A 77 4.48 0.43 -10.22
C LEU A 77 3.83 1.23 -11.35
N SER A 78 2.51 1.38 -11.33
CA SER A 78 1.79 2.19 -12.32
C SER A 78 2.20 3.66 -12.22
N ILE A 79 2.28 4.23 -11.01
CA ILE A 79 2.68 5.64 -10.84
C ILE A 79 4.16 5.82 -11.21
N CYS A 80 5.05 4.91 -10.78
CA CYS A 80 6.46 4.94 -11.19
C CYS A 80 6.61 4.84 -12.72
N GLY A 81 5.84 3.97 -13.37
CA GLY A 81 5.84 3.81 -14.82
C GLY A 81 5.32 5.05 -15.56
N ILE A 82 4.31 5.73 -15.04
CA ILE A 82 3.83 7.01 -15.58
C ILE A 82 4.90 8.10 -15.47
N ILE A 83 5.65 8.14 -14.37
CA ILE A 83 6.72 9.12 -14.17
C ILE A 83 7.92 8.87 -15.08
N LEU A 84 8.31 7.60 -15.24
CA LEU A 84 9.43 7.20 -16.11
C LEU A 84 9.09 7.24 -17.60
N GLY A 85 7.84 6.95 -17.98
CA GLY A 85 7.38 6.97 -19.37
C GLY A 85 6.86 8.32 -19.85
N GLY A 86 6.62 9.25 -18.92
CA GLY A 86 6.16 10.62 -19.21
C GLY A 86 7.27 11.67 -19.32
N SER A 87 8.55 11.28 -19.19
CA SER A 87 9.72 12.13 -19.45
C SER A 87 10.30 11.83 -20.83
#